data_AF-A0A6J4LLX3-F1
#
_entry.id   AF-A0A6J4LLX3-F1
#
_cell.length_a   1.000
_cell.length_b   1.000
_cell.length_c   1.000
_cell.angle_alpha   90.00
_cell.angle_beta   90.00
_cell.angle_gamma   90.00
#
_symmetry.space_group_name_H-M   'P 1'
#
loop_
_entity.id
_entity.type
_entity.pdbx_description
1 polymer ?
#
loop_
_entity_poly.entity_id
_entity_poly.type
_entity_poly.pdbx_seq_one_letter_code
_entity_poly.pdbx_strand_id
1 'polypeptide(L)'
;MSGRIRVVVASVITVLMAGVGTAVAPSATALPPTPSPDSAARTVSRLCTGYDACARAGMSSAGYDKARGTMWWRMYAGHNCTNYAAYRMVRSGMPNVRPWSGGGNATYWGTSMSGITDRTPVVGAVAWWKAYAYPAGSSGHVAYVERVVSADEIIVSQDSWGGDFSWARITKTSGGWPTGFVHFNDVALTSTTRPVVTGTSRVGSVLTASPGTWNPGDATKKYQWRASGEDIAGATTSTLRITPALLDKRIRVRVTASKDGYPTTTARSRRTRAVRPGLLDVAVVPIVVGEERVGATLTADPGQWTATPESVDFQWLADGVPVAGAVEPELTVDPSLVGRSLAVLVTVRKAGYTDAQVTTSPTAPMAEGGLQVEERPVVTGAARVGETVAVTPGAVAPEASGSVRWLRSGVPIRGATGSRYHLTDADSGSRISVRVRWALDGYATMRTRATPTPRVKPVG
;
A
#
# COMPACT_ATOMS: atom_id res chain seq x y z
N MET A 1 59.11 27.92 11.82
CA MET A 1 59.30 28.32 10.41
C MET A 1 58.39 29.52 10.15
N SER A 2 58.68 30.72 10.69
CA SER A 2 59.62 31.75 10.19
C SER A 2 59.69 31.88 8.68
N GLY A 3 59.26 33.03 8.17
CA GLY A 3 59.41 33.42 6.76
C GLY A 3 58.69 34.71 6.37
N ARG A 4 59.00 35.83 7.05
CA ARG A 4 58.74 37.17 6.52
C ARG A 4 59.81 37.47 5.46
N ILE A 5 59.42 37.98 4.29
CA ILE A 5 60.33 38.70 3.39
C ILE A 5 59.67 40.03 3.01
N ARG A 6 60.45 41.10 3.15
CA ARG A 6 60.11 42.50 2.91
C ARG A 6 61.29 43.13 2.14
N VAL A 7 60.97 44.17 1.37
CA VAL A 7 61.88 45.18 0.75
C VAL A 7 62.56 44.66 -0.54
N VAL A 8 62.62 45.38 -1.68
CA VAL A 8 63.24 46.69 -1.92
C VAL A 8 62.65 47.41 -3.15
N VAL A 9 62.62 48.74 -3.02
CA VAL A 9 62.25 49.83 -3.95
C VAL A 9 63.34 50.06 -5.01
N ALA A 10 62.96 50.45 -6.23
CA ALA A 10 63.83 51.21 -7.13
C ALA A 10 63.03 52.28 -7.87
N SER A 11 63.21 53.53 -7.46
CA SER A 11 62.76 54.75 -8.13
C SER A 11 63.82 55.18 -9.15
N VAL A 12 63.39 55.60 -10.35
CA VAL A 12 64.23 56.42 -11.25
C VAL A 12 63.53 57.77 -11.43
N ILE A 13 64.19 58.79 -10.90
CA ILE A 13 63.89 60.21 -11.06
C ILE A 13 64.62 60.69 -12.32
N THR A 14 63.95 61.44 -13.19
CA THR A 14 64.64 62.32 -14.16
C THR A 14 64.11 63.72 -13.97
N VAL A 15 65.02 64.59 -13.52
CA VAL A 15 64.88 66.02 -13.31
C VAL A 15 64.95 66.71 -14.66
N LEU A 16 64.04 67.64 -14.96
CA LEU A 16 64.30 68.71 -15.92
C LEU A 16 63.96 70.07 -15.32
N MET A 17 65.03 70.85 -15.25
CA MET A 17 65.22 72.26 -14.92
C MET A 17 64.05 73.23 -15.13
N ALA A 18 63.91 74.11 -14.14
CA ALA A 18 63.01 75.24 -14.08
C ALA A 18 63.43 76.40 -15.02
N GLY A 19 62.46 77.01 -15.68
CA GLY A 19 62.53 78.38 -16.19
C GLY A 19 61.67 79.28 -15.32
N VAL A 20 62.29 80.23 -14.61
CA VAL A 20 61.61 81.23 -13.78
C VAL A 20 61.32 82.45 -14.66
N GLY A 21 60.05 82.70 -14.95
CA GLY A 21 59.57 83.94 -15.55
C GLY A 21 58.58 84.62 -14.60
N THR A 22 59.01 85.70 -13.95
CA THR A 22 58.14 86.57 -13.15
C THR A 22 57.31 87.46 -14.07
N ALA A 23 56.00 87.26 -14.10
CA ALA A 23 55.05 88.21 -14.68
C ALA A 23 53.88 88.42 -13.71
N VAL A 24 53.70 89.68 -13.30
CA VAL A 24 52.57 90.18 -12.51
C VAL A 24 51.52 90.70 -13.49
N ALA A 25 50.31 90.14 -13.49
CA ALA A 25 49.06 90.73 -14.01
C ALA A 25 47.85 89.86 -13.62
N PRO A 26 46.60 90.33 -13.81
CA PRO A 26 45.74 91.00 -12.83
C PRO A 26 44.62 90.08 -12.28
N SER A 27 43.91 90.55 -11.27
CA SER A 27 42.73 89.91 -10.70
C SER A 27 41.66 89.61 -11.77
N ALA A 28 41.51 88.33 -12.12
CA ALA A 28 40.42 87.84 -12.95
C ALA A 28 39.31 87.28 -12.06
N THR A 29 38.11 87.83 -12.22
CA THR A 29 36.85 87.31 -11.68
C THR A 29 36.69 85.83 -12.02
N ALA A 30 36.46 85.00 -11.00
CA ALA A 30 36.20 83.58 -11.16
C ALA A 30 34.95 83.34 -12.02
N LEU A 31 35.13 82.63 -13.14
CA LEU A 31 34.03 81.97 -13.85
C LEU A 31 33.40 80.92 -12.92
N PRO A 32 32.07 80.73 -12.94
CA PRO A 32 31.44 79.64 -12.19
C PRO A 32 32.00 78.30 -12.68
N PRO A 33 32.12 77.29 -11.81
CA PRO A 33 32.62 75.98 -12.21
C PRO A 33 31.71 75.41 -13.30
N THR A 34 32.33 75.00 -14.41
CA THR A 34 31.70 74.12 -15.39
C THR A 34 31.16 72.88 -14.67
N PRO A 35 29.87 72.50 -14.84
CA PRO A 35 29.35 71.29 -14.24
C PRO A 35 30.14 70.08 -14.75
N SER A 36 30.65 69.25 -13.84
CA SER A 36 31.22 67.94 -14.17
C SER A 36 30.23 67.11 -14.98
N PRO A 37 30.66 66.37 -16.01
CA PRO A 37 29.81 65.44 -16.74
C PRO A 37 29.68 64.15 -15.93
N ASP A 38 28.97 64.16 -14.80
CA ASP A 38 28.68 62.92 -14.06
C ASP A 38 27.37 62.97 -13.25
N SER A 39 26.36 63.59 -13.85
CA SER A 39 24.97 63.52 -13.42
C SER A 39 24.05 63.22 -14.60
N ALA A 40 24.46 62.30 -15.47
CA ALA A 40 23.49 61.56 -16.28
C ALA A 40 22.55 60.86 -15.30
N ALA A 41 21.28 61.29 -15.30
CA ALA A 41 20.30 60.98 -14.27
C ALA A 41 20.23 59.48 -13.97
N ARG A 42 20.44 59.11 -12.70
CA ARG A 42 20.17 57.79 -12.15
C ARG A 42 18.65 57.58 -12.12
N THR A 43 18.05 57.25 -13.27
CA THR A 43 16.61 57.07 -13.38
C THR A 43 16.25 55.82 -14.14
N VAL A 44 15.19 55.15 -13.69
CA VAL A 44 14.54 54.07 -14.43
C VAL A 44 14.06 54.63 -15.78
N SER A 45 14.51 54.06 -16.89
CA SER A 45 14.19 54.56 -18.23
C SER A 45 12.85 53.98 -18.67
N ARG A 46 11.83 54.83 -18.71
CA ARG A 46 10.49 54.49 -19.17
C ARG A 46 10.47 54.34 -20.69
N LEU A 47 10.07 53.16 -21.17
CA LEU A 47 10.03 52.82 -22.60
C LEU A 47 8.69 53.20 -23.25
N CYS A 48 7.61 53.12 -22.49
CA CYS A 48 6.27 53.54 -22.90
C CYS A 48 5.38 53.76 -21.66
N THR A 49 4.24 54.43 -21.83
CA THR A 49 3.20 54.58 -20.79
C THR A 49 1.83 54.60 -21.43
N GLY A 50 0.87 53.96 -20.77
CA GLY A 50 -0.48 53.73 -21.26
C GLY A 50 -0.58 52.49 -22.15
N TYR A 51 -1.72 51.81 -22.04
CA TYR A 51 -1.96 50.57 -22.78
C TYR A 51 -1.79 50.75 -24.29
N ASP A 52 -2.35 51.81 -24.88
CA ASP A 52 -2.33 52.02 -26.33
C ASP A 52 -0.93 52.36 -26.87
N ALA A 53 -0.21 53.25 -26.18
CA ALA A 53 1.13 53.65 -26.64
C ALA A 53 2.13 52.50 -26.47
N CYS A 54 2.03 51.74 -25.37
CA CYS A 54 2.82 50.53 -25.19
C CYS A 54 2.48 49.46 -26.23
N ALA A 55 1.20 49.22 -26.52
CA ALA A 55 0.80 48.27 -27.56
C ALA A 55 1.34 48.65 -28.94
N ARG A 56 1.29 49.94 -29.33
CA ARG A 56 1.88 50.43 -30.59
C ARG A 56 3.40 50.26 -30.65
N ALA A 57 4.08 50.30 -29.50
CA ALA A 57 5.51 50.02 -29.39
C ALA A 57 5.86 48.52 -29.34
N GLY A 58 4.87 47.62 -29.53
CA GLY A 58 5.07 46.17 -29.42
C GLY A 58 5.21 45.65 -27.99
N MET A 59 4.93 46.49 -26.99
CA MET A 59 5.10 46.23 -25.56
C MET A 59 3.73 45.94 -24.92
N SER A 60 3.28 44.70 -25.03
CA SER A 60 1.93 44.28 -24.62
C SER A 60 1.69 44.37 -23.10
N SER A 61 0.44 44.61 -22.70
CA SER A 61 -0.05 44.42 -21.32
C SER A 61 -0.35 42.97 -20.97
N ALA A 62 -0.11 42.05 -21.91
CA ALA A 62 -0.52 40.64 -21.88
C ALA A 62 -2.05 40.43 -21.75
N GLY A 63 -2.85 41.46 -22.03
CA GLY A 63 -4.31 41.46 -21.92
C GLY A 63 -4.83 42.01 -20.59
N TYR A 64 -3.96 42.60 -19.75
CA TYR A 64 -4.38 43.19 -18.48
C TYR A 64 -5.29 44.40 -18.65
N ASP A 65 -5.18 45.13 -19.76
CA ASP A 65 -6.10 46.19 -20.13
C ASP A 65 -7.56 45.71 -20.06
N LYS A 66 -7.86 44.48 -20.49
CA LYS A 66 -9.22 43.91 -20.41
C LYS A 66 -9.52 43.24 -19.08
N ALA A 67 -8.50 42.81 -18.35
CA ALA A 67 -8.62 42.02 -17.12
C ALA A 67 -8.49 42.83 -15.82
N ARG A 68 -8.14 44.12 -15.89
CA ARG A 68 -7.85 44.96 -14.72
C ARG A 68 -9.03 45.14 -13.78
N GLY A 69 -10.27 44.98 -14.25
CA GLY A 69 -11.49 45.03 -13.43
C GLY A 69 -11.64 43.85 -12.46
N THR A 70 -10.81 42.81 -12.57
CA THR A 70 -10.81 41.65 -11.68
C THR A 70 -9.76 41.79 -10.59
N MET A 71 -10.11 41.40 -9.36
CA MET A 71 -9.16 41.26 -8.25
C MET A 71 -8.41 39.93 -8.37
N TRP A 72 -7.13 40.01 -8.72
CA TRP A 72 -6.22 38.87 -8.77
C TRP A 72 -5.49 38.76 -7.43
N TRP A 73 -5.44 37.56 -6.85
CA TRP A 73 -4.87 37.31 -5.51
C TRP A 73 -5.45 38.21 -4.41
N ARG A 74 -6.72 38.62 -4.58
CA ARG A 74 -7.42 39.58 -3.70
C ARG A 74 -6.75 40.96 -3.63
N MET A 75 -5.92 41.31 -4.61
CA MET A 75 -5.40 42.67 -4.77
C MET A 75 -6.48 43.58 -5.33
N TYR A 76 -6.46 44.85 -4.94
CA TYR A 76 -7.42 45.83 -5.45
C TYR A 76 -7.32 45.95 -6.97
N ALA A 77 -8.47 45.81 -7.64
CA ALA A 77 -8.62 45.92 -9.08
C ALA A 77 -8.26 47.32 -9.61
N GLY A 78 -8.05 47.41 -10.92
CA GLY A 78 -7.68 48.65 -11.63
C GLY A 78 -6.17 48.83 -11.79
N HIS A 79 -5.74 50.09 -11.89
CA HIS A 79 -4.33 50.46 -11.98
C HIS A 79 -3.65 50.22 -10.64
N ASN A 80 -2.94 49.10 -10.54
CA ASN A 80 -2.26 48.67 -9.33
C ASN A 80 -1.14 47.68 -9.66
N CYS A 81 0.08 47.97 -9.20
CA CYS A 81 1.24 47.11 -9.41
C CYS A 81 1.03 45.68 -8.91
N THR A 82 0.41 45.50 -7.74
CA THR A 82 0.22 44.18 -7.14
C THR A 82 -0.85 43.37 -7.86
N ASN A 83 -1.92 44.01 -8.33
CA ASN A 83 -2.96 43.34 -9.11
C ASN A 83 -2.45 42.94 -10.50
N TYR A 84 -1.62 43.79 -11.13
CA TYR A 84 -0.95 43.47 -12.38
C TYR A 84 0.00 42.28 -12.25
N ALA A 85 0.90 42.31 -11.25
CA ALA A 85 1.82 41.21 -11.00
C ALA A 85 1.06 39.91 -10.70
N ALA A 86 0.02 39.96 -9.86
CA ALA A 86 -0.84 38.81 -9.57
C ALA A 86 -1.52 38.26 -10.83
N TYR A 87 -2.08 39.13 -11.68
CA TYR A 87 -2.63 38.74 -12.99
C TYR A 87 -1.60 38.00 -13.83
N ARG A 88 -0.38 38.53 -13.94
CA ARG A 88 0.69 37.90 -14.73
C ARG A 88 1.04 36.51 -14.19
N MET A 89 1.12 36.35 -12.86
CA MET A 89 1.37 35.06 -12.22
C MET A 89 0.25 34.05 -12.48
N VAL A 90 -1.00 34.49 -12.41
CA VAL A 90 -2.15 33.62 -12.71
C VAL A 90 -2.18 33.23 -14.18
N ARG A 91 -1.86 34.16 -15.08
CA ARG A 91 -1.76 33.89 -16.53
C ARG A 91 -0.61 32.95 -16.88
N SER A 92 0.48 32.92 -16.10
CA SER A 92 1.56 31.95 -16.25
C SER A 92 1.28 30.60 -15.55
N GLY A 93 0.08 30.40 -15.01
CA GLY A 93 -0.42 29.09 -14.54
C GLY A 93 -0.56 28.94 -13.02
N MET A 94 -0.33 30.01 -12.24
CA MET A 94 -0.61 29.95 -10.81
C MET A 94 -2.13 30.01 -10.52
N PRO A 95 -2.60 29.40 -9.42
CA PRO A 95 -3.97 29.60 -8.95
C PRO A 95 -4.25 31.08 -8.69
N ASN A 96 -5.51 31.52 -8.87
CA ASN A 96 -5.94 32.86 -8.44
C ASN A 96 -6.15 32.96 -6.92
N VAL A 97 -5.13 32.55 -6.16
CA VAL A 97 -5.07 32.60 -4.71
C VAL A 97 -3.68 33.08 -4.33
N ARG A 98 -3.61 34.09 -3.46
CA ARG A 98 -2.34 34.62 -2.97
C ARG A 98 -1.60 33.54 -2.18
N PRO A 99 -0.31 33.27 -2.45
CA PRO A 99 0.41 32.19 -1.80
C PRO A 99 0.86 32.49 -0.36
N TRP A 100 0.57 33.68 0.18
CA TRP A 100 0.85 34.06 1.57
C TRP A 100 -0.35 34.73 2.26
N SER A 101 -0.35 34.70 3.60
CA SER A 101 -1.29 35.40 4.47
C SER A 101 -0.78 36.80 4.84
N GLY A 102 -1.67 37.69 5.29
CA GLY A 102 -1.31 39.06 5.72
C GLY A 102 -1.46 40.15 4.66
N GLY A 103 -0.58 41.15 4.67
CA GLY A 103 -0.69 42.36 3.86
C GLY A 103 -0.54 42.13 2.34
N GLY A 104 -1.26 42.91 1.53
CA GLY A 104 -1.20 42.85 0.07
C GLY A 104 -0.19 43.81 -0.58
N ASN A 105 0.30 44.80 0.18
CA ASN A 105 1.22 45.81 -0.32
C ASN A 105 2.50 45.18 -0.87
N ALA A 106 2.99 45.75 -1.98
CA ALA A 106 4.16 45.29 -2.70
C ALA A 106 5.37 45.12 -1.77
N THR A 107 5.59 46.03 -0.81
CA THR A 107 6.73 45.97 0.12
C THR A 107 6.86 44.66 0.89
N TYR A 108 5.80 43.87 1.06
CA TYR A 108 5.87 42.62 1.80
C TYR A 108 6.14 41.39 0.93
N TRP A 109 5.99 41.48 -0.40
CA TRP A 109 5.99 40.31 -1.28
C TRP A 109 7.27 39.48 -1.16
N GLY A 110 8.45 40.09 -1.31
CA GLY A 110 9.72 39.37 -1.20
C GLY A 110 10.03 38.86 0.21
N THR A 111 9.54 39.52 1.27
CA THR A 111 9.70 39.03 2.65
C THR A 111 8.75 37.90 2.99
N SER A 112 7.51 37.96 2.49
CA SER A 112 6.51 36.89 2.66
C SER A 112 6.86 35.66 1.84
N MET A 113 7.59 35.82 0.73
CA MET A 113 8.08 34.75 -0.14
C MET A 113 9.61 34.61 -0.07
N SER A 114 10.20 34.76 1.12
CA SER A 114 11.66 34.77 1.29
C SER A 114 12.36 33.49 0.79
N GLY A 115 11.70 32.33 0.88
CA GLY A 115 12.24 31.05 0.40
C GLY A 115 12.39 30.93 -1.13
N ILE A 116 11.81 31.86 -1.89
CA ILE A 116 11.89 31.94 -3.35
C ILE A 116 12.29 33.34 -3.84
N THR A 117 12.81 34.18 -2.95
CA THR A 117 13.25 35.53 -3.30
C THR A 117 14.76 35.61 -3.24
N ASP A 118 15.39 35.93 -4.37
CA ASP A 118 16.84 36.14 -4.43
C ASP A 118 17.21 37.40 -5.25
N ARG A 119 18.46 37.50 -5.72
CA ARG A 119 18.99 38.66 -6.44
C ARG A 119 19.20 38.42 -7.94
N THR A 120 18.78 37.27 -8.44
CA THR A 120 19.01 36.79 -9.79
C THR A 120 17.81 37.16 -10.67
N PRO A 121 17.97 38.02 -11.67
CA PRO A 121 16.88 38.30 -12.58
C PRO A 121 16.61 37.08 -13.47
N VAL A 122 15.35 36.68 -13.57
CA VAL A 122 14.87 35.65 -14.50
C VAL A 122 13.63 36.17 -15.20
N VAL A 123 13.47 35.86 -16.50
CA VAL A 123 12.26 36.21 -17.24
C VAL A 123 11.06 35.53 -16.60
N GLY A 124 10.04 36.32 -16.24
CA GLY A 124 8.87 35.84 -15.54
C GLY A 124 8.89 36.00 -14.03
N ALA A 125 10.05 36.31 -13.43
CA ALA A 125 10.11 36.67 -12.03
C ALA A 125 9.37 37.99 -11.75
N VAL A 126 8.97 38.19 -10.49
CA VAL A 126 8.46 39.48 -10.02
C VAL A 126 9.62 40.28 -9.43
N ALA A 127 10.01 41.34 -10.14
CA ALA A 127 10.91 42.35 -9.59
C ALA A 127 10.22 43.08 -8.44
N TRP A 128 10.85 43.10 -7.27
CA TRP A 128 10.25 43.59 -6.04
C TRP A 128 11.10 44.68 -5.37
N TRP A 129 10.44 45.74 -4.91
CA TRP A 129 11.03 46.83 -4.16
C TRP A 129 10.35 46.98 -2.80
N LYS A 130 11.17 47.13 -1.76
CA LYS A 130 10.69 47.57 -0.44
C LYS A 130 10.15 49.00 -0.49
N ALA A 131 9.35 49.36 0.50
CA ALA A 131 8.94 50.73 0.71
C ALA A 131 10.14 51.69 0.66
N TYR A 132 9.98 52.79 -0.06
CA TYR A 132 10.98 53.86 -0.24
C TYR A 132 12.27 53.48 -1.00
N ALA A 133 12.40 52.24 -1.47
CA ALA A 133 13.48 51.89 -2.40
C ALA A 133 13.10 52.38 -3.80
N TYR A 134 13.81 53.39 -4.31
CA TYR A 134 13.54 53.95 -5.65
C TYR A 134 13.38 52.83 -6.71
N PRO A 135 12.34 52.85 -7.56
CA PRO A 135 11.33 53.90 -7.75
C PRO A 135 10.08 53.78 -6.85
N ALA A 136 10.08 52.89 -5.85
CA ALA A 136 8.92 52.61 -5.03
C ALA A 136 8.59 53.71 -4.01
N GLY A 137 7.29 53.92 -3.80
CA GLY A 137 6.76 54.75 -2.71
C GLY A 137 6.65 54.00 -1.37
N SER A 138 5.83 54.52 -0.45
CA SER A 138 5.66 53.99 0.91
C SER A 138 5.07 52.57 0.98
N SER A 139 4.40 52.11 -0.09
CA SER A 139 3.81 50.76 -0.16
C SER A 139 4.71 49.73 -0.84
N GLY A 140 5.93 50.12 -1.25
CA GLY A 140 6.78 49.32 -2.12
C GLY A 140 6.28 49.32 -3.57
N HIS A 141 6.93 48.53 -4.43
CA HIS A 141 6.53 48.36 -5.83
C HIS A 141 6.84 46.94 -6.31
N VAL A 142 6.09 46.47 -7.30
CA VAL A 142 6.36 45.20 -7.99
C VAL A 142 6.16 45.36 -9.49
N ALA A 143 6.98 44.67 -10.28
CA ALA A 143 6.92 44.65 -11.73
C ALA A 143 7.19 43.23 -12.25
N TYR A 144 6.69 42.92 -13.44
CA TYR A 144 6.94 41.64 -14.09
C TYR A 144 8.19 41.75 -14.98
N VAL A 145 9.14 40.83 -14.83
CA VAL A 145 10.35 40.79 -15.67
C VAL A 145 10.02 40.19 -17.03
N GLU A 146 9.99 41.03 -18.06
CA GLU A 146 9.71 40.62 -19.44
C GLU A 146 10.97 40.12 -20.15
N ARG A 147 12.13 40.68 -19.81
CA ARG A 147 13.42 40.33 -20.41
C ARG A 147 14.56 40.56 -19.43
N VAL A 148 15.51 39.64 -19.42
CA VAL A 148 16.82 39.82 -18.79
C VAL A 148 17.82 40.08 -19.90
N VAL A 149 18.32 41.31 -19.99
CA VAL A 149 19.31 41.71 -21.02
C VAL A 149 20.71 41.29 -20.57
N SER A 150 21.00 41.44 -19.27
CA SER A 150 22.21 40.96 -18.61
C SER A 150 21.96 40.79 -17.11
N ALA A 151 22.96 40.36 -16.34
CA ALA A 151 22.89 40.31 -14.87
C ALA A 151 22.65 41.70 -14.22
N ASP A 152 22.86 42.78 -14.98
CA ASP A 152 22.78 44.16 -14.51
C ASP A 152 21.71 44.98 -15.24
N GLU A 153 20.94 44.35 -16.14
CA GLU A 153 19.92 45.03 -16.95
C GLU A 153 18.70 44.15 -17.21
N ILE A 154 17.53 44.70 -16.89
CA ILE A 154 16.22 44.06 -17.12
C ILE A 154 15.26 45.00 -17.83
N ILE A 155 14.31 44.41 -18.57
CA ILE A 155 13.11 45.09 -19.05
C ILE A 155 11.92 44.54 -18.27
N VAL A 156 11.13 45.44 -17.70
CA VAL A 156 9.94 45.09 -16.92
C VAL A 156 8.68 45.71 -17.49
N SER A 157 7.55 45.03 -17.34
CA SER A 157 6.23 45.60 -17.50
C SER A 157 5.58 45.76 -16.13
N GLN A 158 4.80 46.82 -15.96
CA GLN A 158 4.23 47.16 -14.66
C GLN A 158 2.99 48.03 -14.80
N ASP A 159 2.16 48.01 -13.77
CA ASP A 159 1.10 48.99 -13.54
C ASP A 159 1.37 49.73 -12.23
N SER A 160 0.67 50.82 -11.93
CA SER A 160 0.98 51.67 -10.78
C SER A 160 -0.30 52.25 -10.16
N TRP A 161 -0.35 52.27 -8.83
CA TRP A 161 -1.49 52.84 -8.11
C TRP A 161 -1.64 54.33 -8.44
N GLY A 162 -2.82 54.74 -8.93
CA GLY A 162 -3.07 56.12 -9.36
C GLY A 162 -2.26 56.57 -10.57
N GLY A 163 -1.56 55.64 -11.24
CA GLY A 163 -0.80 55.85 -12.46
C GLY A 163 -1.35 55.03 -13.61
N ASP A 164 -0.48 54.64 -14.54
CA ASP A 164 -0.85 53.88 -15.72
C ASP A 164 0.16 52.74 -15.99
N PHE A 165 -0.23 51.80 -16.85
CA PHE A 165 0.62 50.74 -17.35
C PHE A 165 1.86 51.30 -18.04
N SER A 166 3.01 50.67 -17.85
CA SER A 166 4.25 51.08 -18.49
C SER A 166 5.21 49.91 -18.67
N TRP A 167 6.13 50.07 -19.61
CA TRP A 167 7.35 49.27 -19.69
C TRP A 167 8.54 50.14 -19.32
N ALA A 168 9.53 49.53 -18.68
CA ALA A 168 10.73 50.23 -18.23
C ALA A 168 11.98 49.36 -18.41
N ARG A 169 13.08 50.03 -18.75
CA ARG A 169 14.44 49.50 -18.70
C ARG A 169 15.06 49.90 -17.37
N ILE A 170 15.61 48.94 -16.65
CA ILE A 170 16.23 49.14 -15.34
C ILE A 170 17.63 48.55 -15.38
N THR A 171 18.63 49.33 -14.99
CA THR A 171 20.01 48.88 -14.83
C THR A 171 20.43 48.98 -13.37
N LYS A 172 21.49 48.26 -12.96
CA LYS A 172 22.06 48.45 -11.60
C LYS A 172 22.54 49.88 -11.36
N THR A 173 23.02 50.56 -12.41
CA THR A 173 23.50 51.94 -12.36
C THR A 173 22.39 52.99 -12.32
N SER A 174 21.14 52.63 -12.65
CA SER A 174 20.01 53.57 -12.64
C SER A 174 19.55 53.94 -11.22
N GLY A 175 20.11 53.31 -10.18
CA GLY A 175 19.67 53.47 -8.79
C GLY A 175 18.31 52.82 -8.49
N GLY A 176 17.62 52.28 -9.50
CA GLY A 176 16.29 51.68 -9.40
C GLY A 176 16.27 50.15 -9.42
N TRP A 177 17.41 49.49 -9.18
CA TRP A 177 17.48 48.03 -9.21
C TRP A 177 16.55 47.40 -8.16
N PRO A 178 15.83 46.31 -8.47
CA PRO A 178 14.95 45.64 -7.52
C PRO A 178 15.66 45.26 -6.22
N THR A 179 14.95 45.36 -5.09
CA THR A 179 15.41 44.84 -3.80
C THR A 179 15.60 43.32 -3.85
N GLY A 180 14.80 42.63 -4.65
CA GLY A 180 14.95 41.22 -4.98
C GLY A 180 14.03 40.81 -6.13
N PHE A 181 14.16 39.55 -6.54
CA PHE A 181 13.30 38.91 -7.54
C PHE A 181 12.58 37.74 -6.88
N VAL A 182 11.26 37.73 -6.97
CA VAL A 182 10.43 36.66 -6.42
C VAL A 182 10.14 35.64 -7.52
N HIS A 183 10.61 34.41 -7.34
CA HIS A 183 10.59 33.33 -8.34
C HIS A 183 9.37 32.43 -8.17
N PHE A 184 8.27 32.78 -8.83
CA PHE A 184 6.98 32.12 -8.62
C PHE A 184 6.70 30.94 -9.57
N ASN A 185 7.01 31.08 -10.85
CA ASN A 185 6.82 30.00 -11.83
C ASN A 185 7.78 30.07 -13.02
N ASP A 186 8.81 30.91 -12.89
CA ASP A 186 9.90 31.13 -13.82
C ASP A 186 11.05 30.13 -13.64
N VAL A 187 11.06 29.39 -12.54
CA VAL A 187 12.02 28.30 -12.27
C VAL A 187 11.37 26.93 -12.38
N ALA A 188 12.06 26.00 -13.04
CA ALA A 188 11.52 24.67 -13.32
C ALA A 188 11.86 23.69 -12.19
N LEU A 189 10.84 23.02 -11.65
CA LEU A 189 11.03 21.80 -10.86
C LEU A 189 11.22 20.62 -11.82
N THR A 190 12.34 19.91 -11.71
CA THR A 190 12.72 18.86 -12.66
C THR A 190 13.03 17.54 -11.96
N SER A 191 12.66 16.41 -12.59
CA SER A 191 13.04 15.07 -12.13
C SER A 191 14.44 14.77 -12.67
N THR A 192 15.40 14.53 -11.77
CA THR A 192 16.80 14.22 -12.13
C THR A 192 17.07 12.72 -12.17
N THR A 193 16.34 11.92 -11.38
CA THR A 193 16.30 10.46 -11.53
C THR A 193 14.87 9.95 -11.48
N ARG A 194 14.62 8.90 -12.28
CA ARG A 194 13.28 8.34 -12.44
C ARG A 194 12.83 7.61 -11.16
N PRO A 195 11.53 7.69 -10.79
CA PRO A 195 10.95 6.82 -9.78
C PRO A 195 11.14 5.32 -10.11
N VAL A 196 11.35 4.50 -9.09
CA VAL A 196 11.56 3.05 -9.23
C VAL A 196 10.52 2.30 -8.41
N VAL A 197 10.02 1.18 -8.95
CA VAL A 197 9.13 0.26 -8.24
C VAL A 197 9.89 -1.03 -7.96
N THR A 198 9.91 -1.47 -6.71
CA THR A 198 10.51 -2.74 -6.26
C THR A 198 9.43 -3.66 -5.66
N GLY A 199 9.77 -4.93 -5.50
CA GLY A 199 8.86 -5.97 -5.01
C GLY A 199 8.34 -6.89 -6.11
N THR A 200 7.59 -7.91 -5.72
CA THR A 200 7.08 -8.95 -6.62
C THR A 200 5.68 -8.60 -7.11
N SER A 201 5.45 -8.61 -8.43
CA SER A 201 4.12 -8.41 -9.02
C SER A 201 3.28 -9.69 -8.93
N ARG A 202 2.83 -10.04 -7.72
CA ARG A 202 1.90 -11.14 -7.44
C ARG A 202 0.80 -10.68 -6.49
N VAL A 203 -0.41 -11.23 -6.62
CA VAL A 203 -1.48 -11.00 -5.65
C VAL A 203 -1.01 -11.34 -4.24
N GLY A 204 -1.38 -10.50 -3.26
CA GLY A 204 -0.97 -10.63 -1.86
C GLY A 204 0.38 -9.97 -1.54
N SER A 205 1.25 -9.74 -2.54
CA SER A 205 2.53 -9.06 -2.35
C SER A 205 2.37 -7.54 -2.21
N VAL A 206 3.41 -6.88 -1.71
CA VAL A 206 3.52 -5.42 -1.64
C VAL A 206 4.58 -4.92 -2.61
N LEU A 207 4.22 -3.92 -3.41
CA LEU A 207 5.17 -3.13 -4.19
C LEU A 207 5.55 -1.87 -3.42
N THR A 208 6.82 -1.45 -3.56
CA THR A 208 7.35 -0.24 -2.93
C THR A 208 7.87 0.71 -4.00
N ALA A 209 7.55 1.99 -3.88
CA ALA A 209 7.99 3.05 -4.77
C ALA A 209 9.10 3.90 -4.13
N SER A 210 10.19 4.09 -4.85
CA SER A 210 11.13 5.19 -4.63
C SER A 210 10.69 6.41 -5.46
N PRO A 211 10.68 7.63 -4.89
CA PRO A 211 10.22 8.84 -5.58
C PRO A 211 11.17 9.33 -6.67
N GLY A 212 12.37 8.75 -6.79
CA GLY A 212 13.47 9.32 -7.57
C GLY A 212 14.02 10.59 -6.92
N THR A 213 14.87 11.29 -7.64
CA THR A 213 15.48 12.57 -7.22
C THR A 213 14.95 13.71 -8.08
N TRP A 214 14.93 14.90 -7.47
CA TRP A 214 14.33 16.10 -8.04
C TRP A 214 15.28 17.29 -7.83
N ASN A 215 15.14 18.33 -8.64
CA ASN A 215 15.81 19.61 -8.44
C ASN A 215 14.78 20.75 -8.52
N PRO A 216 14.57 21.53 -7.44
CA PRO A 216 15.19 21.41 -6.11
C PRO A 216 14.88 20.08 -5.38
N GLY A 217 15.85 19.58 -4.60
CA GLY A 217 15.77 18.25 -3.94
C GLY A 217 14.78 18.15 -2.78
N ASP A 218 14.49 19.28 -2.14
CA ASP A 218 13.60 19.44 -0.99
C ASP A 218 12.11 19.57 -1.36
N ALA A 219 11.75 19.41 -2.64
CA ALA A 219 10.35 19.42 -3.06
C ALA A 219 9.49 18.39 -2.31
N THR A 220 8.20 18.65 -2.10
CA THR A 220 7.27 17.66 -1.54
C THR A 220 6.84 16.67 -2.62
N LYS A 221 6.71 15.39 -2.29
CA LYS A 221 6.36 14.32 -3.25
C LYS A 221 5.06 13.63 -2.86
N LYS A 222 4.18 13.44 -3.84
CA LYS A 222 2.93 12.65 -3.72
C LYS A 222 2.96 11.49 -4.70
N TYR A 223 2.45 10.33 -4.29
CA TYR A 223 2.37 9.14 -5.12
C TYR A 223 0.96 8.97 -5.67
N GLN A 224 0.88 8.36 -6.85
CA GLN A 224 -0.36 7.79 -7.38
C GLN A 224 -0.01 6.52 -8.15
N TRP A 225 -0.46 5.38 -7.66
CA TRP A 225 -0.30 4.11 -8.36
C TRP A 225 -1.29 3.99 -9.51
N ARG A 226 -0.85 3.31 -10.57
CA ARG A 226 -1.59 3.15 -11.81
C ARG A 226 -1.50 1.72 -12.34
N ALA A 227 -2.61 1.19 -12.83
CA ALA A 227 -2.69 -0.11 -13.48
C ALA A 227 -3.14 0.08 -14.94
N SER A 228 -2.42 -0.52 -15.88
CA SER A 228 -2.72 -0.50 -17.33
C SER A 228 -2.87 0.87 -18.01
N GLY A 229 -2.77 1.99 -17.30
CA GLY A 229 -3.07 3.28 -17.89
C GLY A 229 -3.72 4.22 -16.90
N GLU A 230 -4.57 3.67 -16.05
CA GLU A 230 -5.50 4.35 -15.17
C GLU A 230 -5.01 4.44 -13.73
N ASP A 231 -5.54 5.39 -12.98
CA ASP A 231 -5.21 5.56 -11.57
C ASP A 231 -5.95 4.50 -10.73
N ILE A 232 -5.23 3.87 -9.80
CA ILE A 232 -5.83 2.97 -8.81
C ILE A 232 -6.40 3.85 -7.70
N ALA A 233 -7.72 3.82 -7.51
CA ALA A 233 -8.40 4.66 -6.52
C ALA A 233 -7.79 4.49 -5.11
N GLY A 234 -7.52 5.60 -4.42
CA GLY A 234 -6.97 5.62 -3.07
C GLY A 234 -5.49 5.23 -2.94
N ALA A 235 -4.84 4.75 -4.01
CA ALA A 235 -3.46 4.28 -3.95
C ALA A 235 -2.45 5.44 -4.05
N THR A 236 -2.29 6.19 -2.96
CA THR A 236 -1.49 7.42 -2.89
C THR A 236 -0.27 7.37 -1.97
N THR A 237 -0.03 6.23 -1.33
CA THR A 237 1.14 6.00 -0.46
C THR A 237 2.34 5.47 -1.25
N SER A 238 3.51 5.41 -0.60
CA SER A 238 4.74 4.87 -1.20
C SER A 238 4.71 3.35 -1.40
N THR A 239 3.67 2.66 -0.92
CA THR A 239 3.50 1.22 -1.05
C THR A 239 2.15 0.88 -1.69
N LEU A 240 2.07 -0.28 -2.35
CA LEU A 240 0.82 -0.79 -2.92
C LEU A 240 0.72 -2.29 -2.64
N ARG A 241 -0.30 -2.70 -1.89
CA ARG A 241 -0.69 -4.10 -1.79
C ARG A 241 -1.41 -4.53 -3.07
N ILE A 242 -0.97 -5.62 -3.67
CA ILE A 242 -1.55 -6.15 -4.90
C ILE A 242 -2.77 -6.99 -4.57
N THR A 243 -3.91 -6.59 -5.12
CA THR A 243 -5.21 -7.26 -4.96
C THR A 243 -5.55 -8.10 -6.20
N PRO A 244 -6.52 -9.03 -6.09
CA PRO A 244 -6.98 -9.83 -7.24
C PRO A 244 -7.44 -9.00 -8.44
N ALA A 245 -8.03 -7.82 -8.21
CA ALA A 245 -8.48 -6.90 -9.27
C ALA A 245 -7.35 -6.35 -10.17
N LEU A 246 -6.10 -6.56 -9.76
CA LEU A 246 -4.91 -6.15 -10.51
C LEU A 246 -4.28 -7.28 -11.32
N LEU A 247 -4.85 -8.49 -11.31
CA LEU A 247 -4.38 -9.63 -12.12
C LEU A 247 -4.18 -9.24 -13.58
N ASP A 248 -3.08 -9.73 -14.15
CA ASP A 248 -2.61 -9.49 -15.52
C ASP A 248 -2.29 -8.02 -15.86
N LYS A 249 -2.59 -7.07 -14.97
CA LYS A 249 -2.28 -5.65 -15.17
C LYS A 249 -0.80 -5.40 -14.93
N ARG A 250 -0.26 -4.41 -15.62
CA ARG A 250 1.09 -3.88 -15.38
C ARG A 250 1.00 -2.62 -14.55
N ILE A 251 1.74 -2.58 -13.45
CA ILE A 251 1.67 -1.51 -12.46
C ILE A 251 2.78 -0.49 -12.74
N ARG A 252 2.51 0.79 -12.48
CA ARG A 252 3.52 1.86 -12.40
C ARG A 252 3.07 2.89 -11.38
N VAL A 253 4.03 3.58 -10.77
CA VAL A 253 3.76 4.76 -9.95
C VAL A 253 4.02 6.05 -10.75
N ARG A 254 3.13 7.04 -10.58
CA ARG A 254 3.34 8.44 -10.93
C ARG A 254 3.68 9.20 -9.64
N VAL A 255 4.76 9.96 -9.67
CA VAL A 255 5.18 10.81 -8.56
C VAL A 255 5.00 12.26 -8.99
N THR A 256 4.23 13.02 -8.21
CA THR A 256 4.04 14.45 -8.41
C THR A 256 4.90 15.18 -7.40
N ALA A 257 5.78 16.06 -7.89
CA ALA A 257 6.59 16.92 -7.05
C ALA A 257 6.02 18.35 -7.04
N SER A 258 5.98 18.96 -5.86
CA SER A 258 5.48 20.33 -5.65
C SER A 258 6.38 21.08 -4.68
N LYS A 259 6.66 22.34 -4.99
CA LYS A 259 7.37 23.27 -4.12
C LYS A 259 6.80 24.65 -4.33
N ASP A 260 6.66 25.44 -3.26
CA ASP A 260 6.15 26.80 -3.36
C ASP A 260 7.04 27.63 -4.29
N GLY A 261 6.43 28.38 -5.20
CA GLY A 261 7.15 29.12 -6.25
C GLY A 261 7.67 28.26 -7.41
N TYR A 262 7.23 27.01 -7.53
CA TYR A 262 7.54 26.16 -8.67
C TYR A 262 6.27 25.57 -9.27
N PRO A 263 6.16 25.48 -10.61
CA PRO A 263 5.12 24.67 -11.24
C PRO A 263 5.25 23.22 -10.79
N THR A 264 4.13 22.58 -10.45
CA THR A 264 4.13 21.15 -10.12
C THR A 264 4.51 20.33 -11.35
N THR A 265 5.32 19.30 -11.14
CA THR A 265 5.77 18.41 -12.22
C THR A 265 5.56 16.95 -11.84
N THR A 266 5.53 16.06 -12.82
CA THR A 266 5.33 14.63 -12.58
C THR A 266 6.36 13.78 -13.30
N ALA A 267 6.75 12.68 -12.65
CA ALA A 267 7.61 11.65 -13.21
C ALA A 267 6.94 10.28 -13.05
N ARG A 268 7.26 9.34 -13.94
CA ARG A 268 6.68 7.99 -13.92
C ARG A 268 7.79 6.95 -13.91
N SER A 269 7.58 5.93 -13.09
CA SER A 269 8.39 4.71 -13.11
C SER A 269 8.20 3.89 -14.39
N ARG A 270 9.11 2.95 -14.63
CA ARG A 270 8.88 1.87 -15.61
C ARG A 270 7.70 1.01 -15.15
N ARG A 271 6.99 0.40 -16.10
CA ARG A 271 5.94 -0.57 -15.79
C ARG A 271 6.57 -1.86 -15.24
N THR A 272 5.94 -2.47 -14.25
CA THR A 272 6.29 -3.81 -13.78
C THR A 272 6.01 -4.88 -14.84
N ARG A 273 6.39 -6.14 -14.53
CA ARG A 273 5.79 -7.30 -15.21
C ARG A 273 4.29 -7.36 -14.88
N ALA A 274 3.53 -8.10 -15.69
CA ALA A 274 2.12 -8.36 -15.41
C ALA A 274 1.99 -9.04 -14.04
N VAL A 275 0.98 -8.63 -13.26
CA VAL A 275 0.67 -9.24 -11.97
C VAL A 275 0.27 -10.69 -12.19
N ARG A 276 0.93 -11.61 -11.50
CA ARG A 276 0.61 -13.03 -11.50
C ARG A 276 -0.30 -13.40 -10.32
N PRO A 277 -0.96 -14.57 -10.36
CA PRO A 277 -1.62 -15.11 -9.19
C PRO A 277 -0.69 -15.22 -7.98
N GLY A 278 -1.26 -15.02 -6.80
CA GLY A 278 -0.64 -15.36 -5.52
C GLY A 278 -0.47 -16.88 -5.39
N LEU A 279 0.29 -17.31 -4.38
CA LEU A 279 0.49 -18.72 -4.07
C LEU A 279 -0.08 -19.01 -2.68
N LEU A 280 -0.64 -20.20 -2.52
CA LEU A 280 -1.08 -20.76 -1.25
C LEU A 280 -0.09 -21.86 -0.90
N ASP A 281 0.76 -21.61 0.08
CA ASP A 281 1.72 -22.58 0.57
C ASP A 281 1.27 -23.08 1.95
N VAL A 282 1.55 -24.35 2.24
CA VAL A 282 1.22 -24.97 3.52
C VAL A 282 2.13 -24.39 4.62
N ALA A 283 1.52 -23.76 5.62
CA ALA A 283 2.19 -23.23 6.80
C ALA A 283 2.18 -24.23 7.97
N VAL A 284 1.07 -24.95 8.14
CA VAL A 284 0.93 -26.08 9.07
C VAL A 284 0.28 -27.22 8.29
N VAL A 285 0.92 -28.39 8.30
CA VAL A 285 0.46 -29.55 7.53
C VAL A 285 -0.90 -30.05 7.99
N PRO A 286 -1.80 -30.43 7.07
CA PRO A 286 -3.07 -31.07 7.42
C PRO A 286 -2.86 -32.44 8.09
N ILE A 287 -3.79 -32.82 8.98
CA ILE A 287 -3.76 -34.09 9.71
C ILE A 287 -5.13 -34.74 9.77
N VAL A 288 -5.16 -36.05 10.04
CA VAL A 288 -6.37 -36.80 10.37
C VAL A 288 -6.36 -37.08 11.87
N VAL A 289 -7.49 -36.84 12.54
CA VAL A 289 -7.68 -37.07 13.97
C VAL A 289 -8.86 -38.02 14.18
N GLY A 290 -8.75 -38.93 15.14
CA GLY A 290 -9.82 -39.85 15.51
C GLY A 290 -9.29 -41.24 15.80
N GLU A 291 -10.19 -42.16 16.14
CA GLU A 291 -9.84 -43.57 16.33
C GLU A 291 -9.89 -44.32 15.00
N GLU A 292 -8.83 -45.04 14.69
CA GLU A 292 -8.64 -45.75 13.42
C GLU A 292 -9.37 -47.10 13.41
N ARG A 293 -10.69 -47.12 13.61
CA ARG A 293 -11.51 -48.35 13.65
C ARG A 293 -12.92 -48.15 13.11
N VAL A 294 -13.56 -49.25 12.66
CA VAL A 294 -14.94 -49.22 12.16
C VAL A 294 -15.92 -48.62 13.17
N GLY A 295 -16.79 -47.76 12.66
CA GLY A 295 -17.81 -47.04 13.43
C GLY A 295 -17.31 -45.82 14.19
N ALA A 296 -15.99 -45.58 14.25
CA ALA A 296 -15.45 -44.32 14.74
C ALA A 296 -15.54 -43.23 13.65
N THR A 297 -15.57 -41.97 14.09
CA THR A 297 -15.49 -40.82 13.19
C THR A 297 -14.07 -40.30 13.16
N LEU A 298 -13.51 -40.18 11.96
CA LEU A 298 -12.28 -39.46 11.69
C LEU A 298 -12.60 -38.04 11.23
N THR A 299 -11.80 -37.08 11.67
CA THR A 299 -11.93 -35.66 11.33
C THR A 299 -10.66 -35.19 10.64
N ALA A 300 -10.82 -34.53 9.50
CA ALA A 300 -9.75 -33.88 8.76
C ALA A 300 -9.51 -32.46 9.32
N ASP A 301 -8.30 -32.18 9.80
CA ASP A 301 -7.83 -30.82 10.01
C ASP A 301 -7.20 -30.32 8.71
N PRO A 302 -7.72 -29.25 8.09
CA PRO A 302 -7.21 -28.71 6.82
C PRO A 302 -5.85 -27.99 6.93
N GLY A 303 -5.27 -27.91 8.12
CA GLY A 303 -4.00 -27.24 8.38
C GLY A 303 -4.10 -25.72 8.27
N GLN A 304 -2.93 -25.08 8.14
CA GLN A 304 -2.83 -23.62 7.95
C GLN A 304 -2.06 -23.29 6.69
N TRP A 305 -2.39 -22.15 6.08
CA TRP A 305 -1.88 -21.72 4.79
C TRP A 305 -1.33 -20.29 4.87
N THR A 306 -0.32 -19.97 4.04
CA THR A 306 0.35 -18.65 4.03
C THR A 306 -0.59 -17.49 3.72
N ALA A 307 -1.74 -17.75 3.10
CA ALA A 307 -2.88 -16.86 3.08
C ALA A 307 -4.15 -17.65 3.41
N THR A 308 -5.07 -17.03 4.16
CA THR A 308 -6.34 -17.66 4.56
C THR A 308 -7.18 -18.02 3.33
N PRO A 309 -7.45 -19.31 3.07
CA PRO A 309 -8.33 -19.74 1.99
C PRO A 309 -9.75 -19.18 2.14
N GLU A 310 -10.45 -19.04 1.02
CA GLU A 310 -11.87 -18.69 0.97
C GLU A 310 -12.76 -19.92 0.89
N SER A 311 -12.23 -21.04 0.38
CA SER A 311 -12.89 -22.35 0.41
C SER A 311 -11.87 -23.46 0.65
N VAL A 312 -12.33 -24.54 1.28
CA VAL A 312 -11.57 -25.77 1.50
C VAL A 312 -12.47 -26.94 1.13
N ASP A 313 -11.99 -27.80 0.23
CA ASP A 313 -12.65 -29.05 -0.13
C ASP A 313 -11.82 -30.24 0.39
N PHE A 314 -12.51 -31.31 0.75
CA PHE A 314 -11.92 -32.56 1.20
C PHE A 314 -12.24 -33.68 0.22
N GLN A 315 -11.33 -34.64 0.11
CA GLN A 315 -11.59 -35.94 -0.51
C GLN A 315 -10.82 -36.99 0.28
N TRP A 316 -11.53 -37.88 0.96
CA TRP A 316 -10.92 -39.02 1.64
C TRP A 316 -10.40 -40.03 0.65
N LEU A 317 -9.26 -40.62 0.97
CA LEU A 317 -8.54 -41.60 0.17
C LEU A 317 -8.35 -42.87 1.02
N ALA A 318 -8.59 -44.04 0.45
CA ALA A 318 -8.25 -45.33 1.01
C ALA A 318 -7.12 -45.94 0.18
N ASP A 319 -5.96 -46.19 0.80
CA ASP A 319 -4.72 -46.62 0.14
C ASP A 319 -4.38 -45.77 -1.11
N GLY A 320 -4.61 -44.45 -1.01
CA GLY A 320 -4.38 -43.48 -2.09
C GLY A 320 -5.49 -43.39 -3.14
N VAL A 321 -6.56 -44.19 -3.05
CA VAL A 321 -7.69 -44.17 -3.98
C VAL A 321 -8.88 -43.40 -3.38
N PRO A 322 -9.53 -42.48 -4.12
CA PRO A 322 -10.70 -41.76 -3.61
C PRO A 322 -11.83 -42.67 -3.12
N VAL A 323 -12.30 -42.41 -1.89
CA VAL A 323 -13.52 -43.01 -1.34
C VAL A 323 -14.73 -42.25 -1.89
N ALA A 324 -15.59 -42.94 -2.62
CA ALA A 324 -16.72 -42.32 -3.29
C ALA A 324 -17.66 -41.60 -2.30
N GLY A 325 -17.98 -40.34 -2.57
CA GLY A 325 -18.88 -39.53 -1.75
C GLY A 325 -18.27 -39.00 -0.44
N ALA A 326 -17.05 -39.41 -0.08
CA ALA A 326 -16.38 -38.95 1.14
C ALA A 326 -15.67 -37.62 0.90
N VAL A 327 -16.44 -36.54 0.82
CA VAL A 327 -15.99 -35.16 0.55
C VAL A 327 -16.17 -34.21 1.72
N GLU A 328 -16.76 -34.69 2.82
CA GLU A 328 -16.93 -33.93 4.05
C GLU A 328 -15.67 -33.98 4.93
N PRO A 329 -15.46 -32.99 5.82
CA PRO A 329 -14.32 -33.00 6.75
C PRO A 329 -14.38 -34.15 7.76
N GLU A 330 -15.54 -34.76 7.95
CA GLU A 330 -15.73 -35.92 8.83
C GLU A 330 -16.06 -37.17 8.01
N LEU A 331 -15.47 -38.31 8.39
CA LEU A 331 -15.75 -39.61 7.82
C LEU A 331 -15.96 -40.64 8.93
N THR A 332 -17.16 -41.22 8.98
CA THR A 332 -17.38 -42.44 9.77
C THR A 332 -16.77 -43.62 9.04
N VAL A 333 -15.93 -44.40 9.74
CA VAL A 333 -15.22 -45.53 9.14
C VAL A 333 -16.20 -46.67 8.85
N ASP A 334 -16.43 -46.91 7.56
CA ASP A 334 -17.25 -48.00 7.04
C ASP A 334 -16.55 -49.37 7.16
N PRO A 335 -17.28 -50.48 7.40
CA PRO A 335 -16.71 -51.83 7.41
C PRO A 335 -15.85 -52.20 6.20
N SER A 336 -16.17 -51.69 5.01
CA SER A 336 -15.39 -51.93 3.79
C SER A 336 -13.97 -51.34 3.82
N LEU A 337 -13.68 -50.45 4.78
CA LEU A 337 -12.39 -49.79 4.96
C LEU A 337 -11.46 -50.55 5.92
N VAL A 338 -11.89 -51.67 6.52
CA VAL A 338 -11.02 -52.48 7.40
C VAL A 338 -9.73 -52.87 6.67
N GLY A 339 -8.60 -52.66 7.35
CA GLY A 339 -7.27 -52.93 6.83
C GLY A 339 -6.75 -51.90 5.81
N ARG A 340 -7.55 -50.89 5.43
CA ARG A 340 -7.12 -49.79 4.56
C ARG A 340 -6.49 -48.68 5.38
N SER A 341 -5.43 -48.07 4.86
CA SER A 341 -4.89 -46.81 5.37
C SER A 341 -5.67 -45.64 4.78
N LEU A 342 -6.02 -44.64 5.61
CA LEU A 342 -6.79 -43.48 5.16
C LEU A 342 -5.92 -42.24 5.09
N ALA A 343 -6.17 -41.39 4.10
CA ALA A 343 -5.57 -40.07 3.97
C ALA A 343 -6.62 -39.09 3.43
N VAL A 344 -6.35 -37.79 3.51
CA VAL A 344 -7.28 -36.77 2.99
C VAL A 344 -6.53 -35.86 2.03
N LEU A 345 -7.06 -35.73 0.81
CA LEU A 345 -6.65 -34.69 -0.12
C LEU A 345 -7.42 -33.41 0.23
N VAL A 346 -6.69 -32.40 0.68
CA VAL A 346 -7.21 -31.07 1.00
C VAL A 346 -6.93 -30.15 -0.19
N THR A 347 -7.97 -29.55 -0.75
CA THR A 347 -7.87 -28.56 -1.83
C THR A 347 -8.32 -27.20 -1.33
N VAL A 348 -7.49 -26.16 -1.47
CA VAL A 348 -7.79 -24.81 -1.01
C VAL A 348 -7.82 -23.82 -2.16
N ARG A 349 -8.76 -22.86 -2.08
CA ARG A 349 -8.90 -21.80 -3.09
C ARG A 349 -9.00 -20.44 -2.46
N LYS A 350 -8.54 -19.44 -3.20
CA LYS A 350 -8.62 -18.03 -2.82
C LYS A 350 -8.62 -17.16 -4.08
N ALA A 351 -9.54 -16.20 -4.17
CA ALA A 351 -9.63 -15.32 -5.32
C ALA A 351 -8.28 -14.64 -5.62
N GLY A 352 -7.80 -14.79 -6.86
CA GLY A 352 -6.52 -14.23 -7.30
C GLY A 352 -5.27 -15.02 -6.93
N TYR A 353 -5.42 -16.22 -6.36
CA TYR A 353 -4.34 -17.16 -6.08
C TYR A 353 -4.46 -18.37 -7.01
N THR A 354 -3.35 -19.08 -7.21
CA THR A 354 -3.38 -20.42 -7.81
C THR A 354 -3.90 -21.40 -6.77
N ASP A 355 -4.88 -22.22 -7.15
CA ASP A 355 -5.40 -23.32 -6.32
C ASP A 355 -4.24 -24.22 -5.86
N ALA A 356 -4.31 -24.65 -4.60
CA ALA A 356 -3.31 -25.52 -4.01
C ALA A 356 -3.97 -26.75 -3.40
N GLN A 357 -3.25 -27.85 -3.40
CA GLN A 357 -3.71 -29.11 -2.84
C GLN A 357 -2.56 -29.81 -2.11
N VAL A 358 -2.89 -30.51 -1.03
CA VAL A 358 -1.95 -31.30 -0.24
C VAL A 358 -2.68 -32.52 0.32
N THR A 359 -1.99 -33.65 0.38
CA THR A 359 -2.52 -34.87 0.98
C THR A 359 -1.91 -35.08 2.36
N THR A 360 -2.71 -35.44 3.36
CA THR A 360 -2.20 -35.83 4.68
C THR A 360 -1.28 -37.04 4.57
N SER A 361 -0.45 -37.27 5.58
CA SER A 361 0.15 -38.60 5.76
C SER A 361 -0.95 -39.64 5.96
N PRO A 362 -0.79 -40.89 5.47
CA PRO A 362 -1.74 -41.96 5.74
C PRO A 362 -1.80 -42.30 7.23
N THR A 363 -2.99 -42.62 7.73
CA THR A 363 -3.26 -43.21 9.05
C THR A 363 -2.67 -44.62 9.13
N ALA A 364 -2.69 -45.23 10.33
CA ALA A 364 -2.55 -46.68 10.40
C ALA A 364 -3.76 -47.37 9.71
N PRO A 365 -3.64 -48.66 9.34
CA PRO A 365 -4.76 -49.42 8.79
C PRO A 365 -5.95 -49.48 9.74
N MET A 366 -7.16 -49.28 9.22
CA MET A 366 -8.38 -49.31 10.05
C MET A 366 -8.59 -50.67 10.71
N ALA A 367 -8.76 -50.68 12.03
CA ALA A 367 -9.07 -51.87 12.80
C ALA A 367 -10.57 -52.20 12.77
N GLU A 368 -10.90 -53.44 13.15
CA GLU A 368 -12.29 -53.82 13.42
C GLU A 368 -12.87 -52.99 14.59
N GLY A 369 -14.16 -52.69 14.51
CA GLY A 369 -14.91 -52.06 15.59
C GLY A 369 -15.09 -53.01 16.79
N GLY A 370 -15.37 -52.44 17.96
CA GLY A 370 -15.65 -53.20 19.17
C GLY A 370 -17.15 -53.23 19.51
N LEU A 371 -17.66 -54.38 19.93
CA LEU A 371 -19.01 -54.50 20.50
C LEU A 371 -18.96 -54.32 22.02
N GLN A 372 -19.93 -53.62 22.59
CA GLN A 372 -20.13 -53.44 24.02
C GLN A 372 -21.39 -54.19 24.47
N VAL A 373 -21.32 -54.87 25.62
CA VAL A 373 -22.51 -55.55 26.18
C VAL A 373 -23.38 -54.53 26.89
N GLU A 374 -24.62 -54.37 26.43
CA GLU A 374 -25.62 -53.54 27.12
C GLU A 374 -26.46 -54.41 28.07
N GLU A 375 -26.96 -55.54 27.58
CA GLU A 375 -27.75 -56.48 28.35
C GLU A 375 -27.19 -57.88 28.25
N ARG A 376 -27.08 -58.56 29.40
CA ARG A 376 -26.61 -59.95 29.44
C ARG A 376 -27.74 -60.92 29.12
N PRO A 377 -27.44 -62.06 28.46
CA PRO A 377 -28.44 -63.09 28.23
C PRO A 377 -28.97 -63.67 29.55
N VAL A 378 -30.27 -63.95 29.59
CA VAL A 378 -30.96 -64.55 30.74
C VAL A 378 -31.64 -65.83 30.32
N VAL A 379 -31.46 -66.88 31.12
CA VAL A 379 -32.20 -68.15 30.97
C VAL A 379 -33.38 -68.16 31.93
N THR A 380 -34.57 -68.44 31.44
CA THR A 380 -35.81 -68.54 32.21
C THR A 380 -36.45 -69.93 32.06
N GLY A 381 -37.35 -70.29 32.99
CA GLY A 381 -38.01 -71.60 33.03
C GLY A 381 -37.51 -72.51 34.16
N ALA A 382 -38.24 -73.59 34.41
CA ALA A 382 -37.93 -74.54 35.47
C ALA A 382 -36.82 -75.53 35.03
N ALA A 383 -35.77 -75.66 35.85
CA ALA A 383 -34.71 -76.64 35.61
C ALA A 383 -35.15 -78.05 36.07
N ARG A 384 -36.01 -78.71 35.29
CA ARG A 384 -36.49 -80.07 35.52
C ARG A 384 -36.55 -80.83 34.19
N VAL A 385 -36.20 -82.11 34.17
CA VAL A 385 -36.34 -82.94 32.97
C VAL A 385 -37.79 -82.91 32.46
N GLY A 386 -37.97 -82.80 31.14
CA GLY A 386 -39.26 -82.66 30.48
C GLY A 386 -39.76 -81.21 30.36
N GLU A 387 -39.19 -80.27 31.12
CA GLU A 387 -39.53 -78.85 31.00
C GLU A 387 -38.74 -78.16 29.89
N THR A 388 -39.21 -76.99 29.47
CA THR A 388 -38.52 -76.14 28.49
C THR A 388 -37.94 -74.90 29.18
N VAL A 389 -36.64 -74.66 28.98
CA VAL A 389 -36.01 -73.39 29.33
C VAL A 389 -35.94 -72.48 28.09
N ALA A 390 -36.04 -71.18 28.30
CA ALA A 390 -35.97 -70.16 27.25
C ALA A 390 -34.80 -69.21 27.51
N VAL A 391 -34.27 -68.60 26.45
CA VAL A 391 -33.25 -67.55 26.53
C VAL A 391 -33.80 -66.24 26.00
N THR A 392 -33.60 -65.17 26.78
CA THR A 392 -33.57 -63.80 26.26
C THR A 392 -32.10 -63.49 25.93
N PRO A 393 -31.71 -63.31 24.64
CA PRO A 393 -30.30 -63.24 24.25
C PRO A 393 -29.50 -62.05 24.81
N GLY A 394 -30.17 -61.00 25.26
CA GLY A 394 -29.54 -59.73 25.65
C GLY A 394 -29.37 -58.78 24.46
N ALA A 395 -28.54 -57.76 24.63
CA ALA A 395 -28.31 -56.68 23.66
C ALA A 395 -26.86 -56.20 23.71
N VAL A 396 -26.36 -55.70 22.57
CA VAL A 396 -25.02 -55.15 22.41
C VAL A 396 -25.07 -53.86 21.60
N ALA A 397 -24.12 -52.96 21.83
CA ALA A 397 -23.93 -51.74 21.07
C ALA A 397 -22.60 -51.75 20.30
N PRO A 398 -22.58 -51.34 19.01
CA PRO A 398 -23.76 -51.17 18.15
C PRO A 398 -24.55 -52.48 17.98
N GLU A 399 -25.81 -52.36 17.55
CA GLU A 399 -26.70 -53.51 17.40
C GLU A 399 -26.10 -54.54 16.44
N ALA A 400 -26.06 -55.80 16.89
CA ALA A 400 -25.42 -56.90 16.17
C ALA A 400 -26.30 -58.15 16.17
N SER A 401 -26.12 -59.01 15.16
CA SER A 401 -26.85 -60.27 15.08
C SER A 401 -26.31 -61.28 16.09
N GLY A 402 -27.18 -61.78 16.96
CA GLY A 402 -26.87 -62.78 17.99
C GLY A 402 -27.25 -64.21 17.59
N SER A 403 -26.33 -65.16 17.76
CA SER A 403 -26.59 -66.59 17.55
C SER A 403 -26.47 -67.38 18.86
N VAL A 404 -27.47 -68.20 19.16
CA VAL A 404 -27.63 -68.92 20.43
C VAL A 404 -27.02 -70.32 20.36
N ARG A 405 -26.39 -70.75 21.45
CA ARG A 405 -25.99 -72.14 21.68
C ARG A 405 -26.22 -72.54 23.14
N TRP A 406 -27.05 -73.55 23.36
CA TRP A 406 -27.25 -74.14 24.70
C TRP A 406 -26.07 -75.01 25.10
N LEU A 407 -25.78 -75.02 26.40
CA LEU A 407 -24.62 -75.67 26.99
C LEU A 407 -25.04 -76.48 28.22
N ARG A 408 -24.56 -77.73 28.30
CA ARG A 408 -24.69 -78.62 29.46
C ARG A 408 -23.38 -78.62 30.23
N SER A 409 -23.41 -78.13 31.47
CA SER A 409 -22.23 -78.04 32.33
C SER A 409 -21.03 -77.36 31.64
N GLY A 410 -21.31 -76.34 30.82
CA GLY A 410 -20.33 -75.58 30.06
C GLY A 410 -20.03 -76.10 28.65
N VAL A 411 -20.43 -77.33 28.31
CA VAL A 411 -20.17 -78.00 27.02
C VAL A 411 -21.31 -77.76 26.03
N PRO A 412 -21.04 -77.43 24.75
CA PRO A 412 -22.09 -77.24 23.74
C PRO A 412 -22.98 -78.46 23.50
N ILE A 413 -24.29 -78.24 23.53
CA ILE A 413 -25.28 -79.24 23.15
C ILE A 413 -25.47 -79.18 21.63
N ARG A 414 -25.25 -80.31 20.95
CA ARG A 414 -25.36 -80.41 19.49
C ARG A 414 -26.79 -80.09 19.06
N GLY A 415 -26.95 -79.28 18.00
CA GLY A 415 -28.26 -78.89 17.45
C GLY A 415 -29.06 -77.86 18.27
N ALA A 416 -28.75 -77.65 19.55
CA ALA A 416 -29.50 -76.74 20.41
C ALA A 416 -29.14 -75.26 20.18
N THR A 417 -29.74 -74.65 19.16
CA THR A 417 -29.54 -73.24 18.76
C THR A 417 -30.79 -72.38 18.82
N GLY A 418 -31.95 -72.94 19.17
CA GLY A 418 -33.19 -72.20 19.28
C GLY A 418 -33.22 -71.27 20.51
N SER A 419 -34.18 -70.34 20.52
CA SER A 419 -34.49 -69.51 21.69
C SER A 419 -35.07 -70.29 22.88
N ARG A 420 -35.41 -71.57 22.66
CA ARG A 420 -35.91 -72.51 23.66
C ARG A 420 -35.15 -73.83 23.58
N TYR A 421 -35.02 -74.52 24.70
CA TYR A 421 -34.41 -75.84 24.81
C TYR A 421 -35.21 -76.73 25.76
N HIS A 422 -35.62 -77.89 25.24
CA HIS A 422 -36.32 -78.92 26.02
C HIS A 422 -35.31 -79.77 26.79
N LEU A 423 -35.49 -79.87 28.11
CA LEU A 423 -34.60 -80.59 29.01
C LEU A 423 -34.83 -82.08 28.91
N THR A 424 -33.78 -82.82 28.60
CA THR A 424 -33.79 -84.29 28.44
C THR A 424 -33.23 -84.99 29.68
N ASP A 425 -33.38 -86.30 29.79
CA ASP A 425 -32.77 -87.08 30.89
C ASP A 425 -31.25 -86.87 30.99
N ALA A 426 -30.59 -86.67 29.84
CA ALA A 426 -29.15 -86.42 29.79
C ALA A 426 -28.73 -85.07 30.41
N ASP A 427 -29.69 -84.17 30.68
CA ASP A 427 -29.48 -82.91 31.38
C ASP A 427 -29.61 -83.05 32.91
N SER A 428 -30.14 -84.17 33.42
CA SER A 428 -30.35 -84.41 34.86
C SER A 428 -29.06 -84.20 35.66
N GLY A 429 -29.15 -83.46 36.77
CA GLY A 429 -28.02 -83.09 37.62
C GLY A 429 -27.04 -82.08 37.00
N SER A 430 -27.14 -81.76 35.70
CA SER A 430 -26.31 -80.76 35.02
C SER A 430 -26.87 -79.35 35.22
N ARG A 431 -26.02 -78.34 35.04
CA ARG A 431 -26.46 -76.95 34.91
C ARG A 431 -26.60 -76.59 33.44
N ILE A 432 -27.69 -75.93 33.08
CA ILE A 432 -27.91 -75.48 31.72
C ILE A 432 -27.58 -74.00 31.64
N SER A 433 -26.81 -73.61 30.64
CA SER A 433 -26.49 -72.22 30.35
C SER A 433 -26.57 -71.98 28.85
N VAL A 434 -26.58 -70.72 28.46
CA VAL A 434 -26.59 -70.33 27.05
C VAL A 434 -25.39 -69.44 26.77
N ARG A 435 -24.79 -69.62 25.59
CA ARG A 435 -23.79 -68.71 25.04
C ARG A 435 -24.36 -68.06 23.80
N VAL A 436 -24.27 -66.74 23.73
CA VAL A 436 -24.67 -65.94 22.57
C VAL A 436 -23.40 -65.45 21.88
N ARG A 437 -23.29 -65.66 20.56
CA ARG A 437 -22.22 -65.09 19.73
C ARG A 437 -22.81 -63.95 18.90
N TRP A 438 -22.26 -62.76 19.08
CA TRP A 438 -22.61 -61.54 18.37
C TRP A 438 -21.67 -61.33 17.19
N ALA A 439 -22.23 -60.92 16.06
CA ALA A 439 -21.49 -60.57 14.85
C ALA A 439 -22.14 -59.37 14.17
N LEU A 440 -21.30 -58.42 13.76
CA LEU A 440 -21.64 -57.25 12.95
C LEU A 440 -20.48 -57.07 11.97
N ASP A 441 -20.77 -56.70 10.72
CA ASP A 441 -19.74 -56.61 9.69
C ASP A 441 -18.72 -55.51 10.01
N GLY A 442 -17.43 -55.81 9.86
CA GLY A 442 -16.34 -54.93 10.29
C GLY A 442 -16.15 -54.80 11.81
N TYR A 443 -16.85 -55.58 12.64
CA TYR A 443 -16.67 -55.60 14.10
C TYR A 443 -16.15 -56.94 14.60
N ALA A 444 -15.28 -56.88 15.60
CA ALA A 444 -14.74 -58.06 16.27
C ALA A 444 -15.87 -58.86 16.93
N THR A 445 -15.93 -60.16 16.64
CA THR A 445 -17.03 -60.99 17.15
C THR A 445 -16.95 -61.16 18.67
N MET A 446 -18.09 -60.98 19.35
CA MET A 446 -18.17 -61.05 20.80
C MET A 446 -18.98 -62.26 21.26
N ARG A 447 -18.67 -62.79 22.45
CA ARG A 447 -19.43 -63.89 23.07
C ARG A 447 -19.87 -63.50 24.48
N THR A 448 -21.16 -63.63 24.76
CA THR A 448 -21.73 -63.49 26.10
C THR A 448 -22.28 -64.83 26.59
N ARG A 449 -22.45 -64.98 27.91
CA ARG A 449 -22.97 -66.20 28.52
C ARG A 449 -23.94 -65.84 29.64
N ALA A 450 -25.06 -66.55 29.72
CA ALA A 450 -26.00 -66.37 30.82
C ALA A 450 -25.51 -67.10 32.07
N THR A 451 -25.98 -66.62 33.22
CA THR A 451 -25.87 -67.36 34.47
C THR A 451 -26.49 -68.75 34.30
N PRO A 452 -25.80 -69.85 34.65
CA PRO A 452 -26.36 -71.18 34.55
C PRO A 452 -27.57 -71.36 35.48
N THR A 453 -28.53 -72.18 35.06
CA THR A 453 -29.65 -72.61 35.89
C THR A 453 -29.15 -73.32 37.17
N PRO A 454 -30.03 -73.50 38.16
CA PRO A 454 -29.88 -74.59 39.14
C PRO A 454 -29.68 -75.95 38.43
N ARG A 455 -29.18 -76.95 39.16
CA ARG A 455 -29.07 -78.31 38.62
C ARG A 455 -30.46 -78.81 38.20
N VAL A 456 -30.54 -79.39 37.01
CA VAL A 456 -31.80 -79.94 36.49
C VAL A 456 -32.25 -81.08 37.38
N LYS A 457 -33.48 -80.98 37.92
CA LYS A 457 -34.09 -82.04 38.72
C LYS A 457 -34.57 -83.20 37.83
N PRO A 458 -34.43 -84.47 38.26
CA PRO A 458 -34.97 -85.61 37.52
C PRO A 458 -36.50 -85.58 37.49
N VAL A 459 -37.10 -86.39 36.61
CA VAL A 459 -38.54 -86.69 36.67
C VAL A 459 -38.79 -87.45 37.98
N GLY A 460 -39.77 -86.99 38.76
CA GLY A 460 -40.14 -87.59 40.04
C GLY A 460 -40.96 -88.85 39.90
#